data_AF-A0AAJ0V2K6-F1
#
_entry.id   AF-A0AAJ0V2K6-F1
#
_cell.length_a   1.000
_cell.length_b   1.000
_cell.length_c   1.000
_cell.angle_alpha   90.00
_cell.angle_beta   90.00
_cell.angle_gamma   90.00
#
_symmetry.space_group_name_H-M   'P 1'
#
loop_
_entity.id
_entity.type
_entity.pdbx_description
1 polymer ?
#
loop_
_entity_poly.entity_id
_entity_poly.type
_entity_poly.pdbx_seq_one_letter_code
_entity_poly.pdbx_strand_id
1 'polypeptide(L)'
;MSSINETADGESPAASPNSNIPFAVIDMLTAQVQKIVDESGNPKDFDSRAWVVDWLHSSIPALGGRRPADYLHTSDGIDLISRMLASLQMSTYW
;
A
#
# COMPACT_ATOMS: atom_id res chain seq x y z
N MET A 1 -7.96 -51.99 11.31
CA MET A 1 -8.93 -50.89 11.51
C MET A 1 -8.20 -49.80 12.29
N SER A 2 -7.69 -48.71 11.72
CA SER A 2 -8.35 -47.66 10.92
C SER A 2 -9.63 -47.14 11.57
N SER A 3 -9.48 -46.08 12.37
CA SER A 3 -10.34 -44.90 12.33
C SER A 3 -9.64 -43.79 13.11
N ILE A 4 -8.96 -42.87 12.42
CA ILE A 4 -9.47 -41.57 11.94
C ILE A 4 -9.97 -40.67 13.08
N ASN A 5 -9.06 -39.82 13.58
CA ASN A 5 -9.42 -38.43 13.86
C ASN A 5 -8.19 -37.54 13.65
N GLU A 6 -7.89 -37.37 12.37
CA GLU A 6 -7.13 -36.23 11.87
C GLU A 6 -8.13 -35.09 11.64
N THR A 7 -7.75 -33.90 12.07
CA THR A 7 -8.28 -32.57 11.70
C THR A 7 -9.18 -31.84 12.70
N ALA A 8 -8.77 -30.60 12.94
CA ALA A 8 -9.53 -29.44 13.42
C ALA A 8 -9.54 -29.13 14.92
N ASP A 9 -8.42 -29.35 15.62
CA ASP A 9 -8.10 -28.54 16.80
C ASP A 9 -6.94 -27.61 16.46
N GLY A 10 -7.30 -26.35 16.24
CA GLY A 10 -6.41 -25.32 15.73
C GLY A 10 -7.25 -24.13 15.32
N GLU A 11 -8.05 -23.64 16.29
CA GLU A 11 -8.59 -22.29 16.29
C GLU A 11 -7.57 -21.35 15.64
N SER A 12 -8.00 -20.73 14.55
CA SER A 12 -7.22 -19.74 13.83
C SER A 12 -6.64 -18.78 14.87
N PRO A 13 -5.30 -18.60 14.95
CA PRO A 13 -4.80 -17.50 15.75
C PRO A 13 -5.44 -16.27 15.13
N ALA A 14 -6.28 -15.61 15.92
CA ALA A 14 -6.77 -14.27 15.66
C ALA A 14 -5.52 -13.45 15.34
N ALA A 15 -5.21 -13.33 14.05
CA ALA A 15 -4.31 -12.35 13.52
C ALA A 15 -5.03 -11.04 13.83
N SER A 16 -4.82 -10.56 15.06
CA SER A 16 -4.97 -9.17 15.40
C SER A 16 -4.13 -8.49 14.33
N PRO A 17 -4.76 -7.86 13.32
CA PRO A 17 -4.03 -7.39 12.17
C PRO A 17 -3.26 -6.19 12.69
N ASN A 18 -2.01 -6.44 13.08
CA ASN A 18 -1.06 -5.41 13.43
C ASN A 18 -1.06 -4.46 12.24
N SER A 19 -1.77 -3.34 12.38
CA SER A 19 -2.05 -2.37 11.32
C SER A 19 -0.81 -1.54 10.99
N ASN A 20 0.37 -2.11 11.23
CA ASN A 20 1.64 -1.44 11.11
C ASN A 20 2.12 -1.66 9.67
N ILE A 21 1.74 -0.73 8.79
CA ILE A 21 2.27 -0.65 7.44
C ILE A 21 3.79 -0.75 7.52
N PRO A 22 4.44 -1.68 6.80
CA PRO A 22 5.88 -1.82 6.86
C PRO A 22 6.55 -0.52 6.40
N PHE A 23 7.42 0.04 7.25
CA PHE A 23 8.16 1.27 6.96
C PHE A 23 8.93 1.19 5.63
N ALA A 24 9.40 0.00 5.24
CA ALA A 24 10.06 -0.24 3.97
C ALA A 24 9.17 0.08 2.75
N VAL A 25 7.86 -0.19 2.85
CA VAL A 25 6.91 0.11 1.76
C VAL A 25 6.64 1.60 1.70
N ILE A 26 6.49 2.26 2.85
CA ILE A 26 6.34 3.73 2.91
C ILE A 26 7.58 4.40 2.31
N ASP A 27 8.78 3.91 2.63
CA ASP A 27 10.04 4.43 2.11
C ASP A 27 10.16 4.22 0.59
N MET A 28 9.80 3.03 0.09
CA MET A 28 9.74 2.73 -1.34
C MET A 28 8.79 3.67 -2.10
N LEU A 29 7.55 3.85 -1.61
CA LEU A 29 6.56 4.74 -2.22
C LEU A 29 7.01 6.20 -2.14
N THR A 30 7.62 6.60 -1.02
CA THR A 30 8.18 7.95 -0.84
C THR A 30 9.29 8.21 -1.84
N ALA A 31 10.22 7.26 -2.01
CA ALA A 31 11.32 7.37 -2.98
C ALA A 31 10.79 7.41 -4.43
N GLN A 32 9.74 6.65 -4.73
CA GLN A 32 9.05 6.70 -6.02
C GLN A 32 8.48 8.10 -6.26
N VAL A 33 7.64 8.61 -5.36
CA VAL A 33 7.05 9.95 -5.48
C VAL A 33 8.12 11.03 -5.57
N GLN A 34 9.16 10.95 -4.74
CA GLN A 34 10.26 11.90 -4.74
C GLN A 34 10.97 11.95 -6.08
N LYS A 35 11.22 10.79 -6.72
CA LYS A 35 11.80 10.74 -8.06
C LYS A 35 10.91 11.45 -9.08
N ILE A 36 9.60 11.22 -9.04
CA ILE A 36 8.73 11.85 -10.02
C ILE A 36 8.56 13.35 -9.79
N VAL A 37 8.56 13.80 -8.54
CA VAL A 37 8.53 15.25 -8.22
C VAL A 37 9.85 15.92 -8.64
N ASP A 38 10.98 15.23 -8.47
CA ASP A 38 12.29 15.66 -8.95
C ASP A 38 12.30 15.79 -10.49
N GLU A 39 11.77 14.78 -11.20
CA GLU A 39 11.60 14.82 -12.67
C GLU A 39 10.60 15.89 -13.14
N SER A 40 9.59 16.22 -12.33
CA SER A 40 8.61 17.28 -12.60
C SER A 40 9.16 18.69 -12.31
N GLY A 41 10.34 18.79 -11.70
CA GLY A 41 11.12 20.03 -11.58
C GLY A 41 10.74 20.96 -10.43
N ASN A 42 9.86 20.55 -9.51
CA ASN A 42 9.53 21.38 -8.34
C ASN A 42 9.46 20.61 -7.00
N PRO A 43 10.60 20.07 -6.51
CA PRO A 43 10.66 19.33 -5.24
C PRO A 43 10.82 20.21 -3.99
N LYS A 44 10.97 21.54 -4.13
CA LYS A 44 11.52 22.40 -3.07
C LYS A 44 10.63 22.57 -1.83
N ASP A 45 9.32 22.38 -2.00
CA ASP A 45 8.31 22.48 -0.94
C ASP A 45 7.42 21.23 -0.88
N PHE A 46 7.83 20.13 -1.51
CA PHE A 46 7.03 18.91 -1.60
C PHE A 46 7.53 17.84 -0.63
N ASP A 47 6.83 17.67 0.49
CA ASP A 47 7.08 16.59 1.44
C ASP A 47 6.53 15.25 0.92
N SER A 48 7.33 14.55 0.10
CA SER A 48 6.95 13.24 -0.48
C SER A 48 6.50 12.23 0.59
N ARG A 49 7.16 12.23 1.75
CA ARG A 49 6.83 11.32 2.85
C ARG A 49 5.48 11.65 3.48
N ALA A 50 5.24 12.92 3.78
CA ALA A 50 3.99 13.36 4.38
C ALA A 50 2.83 13.15 3.40
N TRP A 51 3.06 13.44 2.11
CA TRP A 51 2.10 13.21 1.04
C TRP A 51 1.76 11.73 0.89
N VAL A 52 2.75 10.82 0.89
CA VAL A 52 2.49 9.37 0.83
C VAL A 52 1.69 8.91 2.04
N VAL A 53 2.06 9.32 3.26
CA VAL A 53 1.35 8.91 4.48
C VAL A 53 -0.10 9.43 4.47
N ASP A 54 -0.31 10.68 4.07
CA ASP A 54 -1.65 11.26 3.91
C ASP A 54 -2.46 10.51 2.85
N TRP A 55 -1.87 10.25 1.69
CA TRP A 55 -2.50 9.51 0.60
C TRP A 55 -2.87 8.07 1.00
N LEU A 56 -2.01 7.38 1.76
CA LEU A 56 -2.28 6.05 2.30
C LEU A 56 -3.45 6.04 3.30
N HIS A 57 -3.67 7.13 4.00
CA HIS A 57 -4.80 7.31 4.92
C HIS A 57 -6.05 7.83 4.22
N SER A 58 -5.89 8.41 3.03
CA SER A 58 -6.99 8.89 2.21
C SER A 58 -7.76 7.73 1.58
N SER A 59 -9.08 7.86 1.53
CA SER A 59 -9.95 6.82 0.98
C SER A 59 -10.03 6.97 -0.53
N ILE A 60 -9.62 5.95 -1.27
CA ILE A 60 -9.65 6.01 -2.74
C ILE A 60 -11.01 5.53 -3.24
N PRO A 61 -11.81 6.38 -3.90
CA PRO A 61 -13.11 5.98 -4.43
C PRO A 61 -12.99 4.88 -5.50
N ALA A 62 -11.89 4.85 -6.26
CA ALA A 62 -11.59 3.80 -7.23
C ALA A 62 -11.37 2.41 -6.61
N LEU A 63 -11.03 2.33 -5.31
CA LEU A 63 -10.91 1.08 -4.55
C LEU A 63 -12.20 0.77 -3.74
N GLY A 64 -13.32 1.39 -4.11
CA GLY A 64 -14.58 1.26 -3.37
C GLY A 64 -14.56 1.98 -2.02
N GLY A 65 -13.75 3.04 -1.88
CA GLY A 65 -13.60 3.81 -0.64
C GLY A 65 -12.64 3.18 0.37
N ARG A 66 -11.83 2.19 -0.04
CA ARG A 66 -10.78 1.65 0.82
C ARG A 66 -9.53 2.52 0.81
N ARG A 67 -8.79 2.42 1.91
CA ARG A 67 -7.50 3.07 2.09
C ARG A 67 -6.40 2.23 1.45
N PRO A 68 -5.46 2.82 0.70
CA PRO A 68 -4.35 2.07 0.10
C PRO A 68 -3.51 1.36 1.18
N ALA A 69 -3.43 1.95 2.38
CA ALA A 69 -2.83 1.33 3.56
C ALA A 69 -3.32 -0.10 3.84
N ASP A 70 -4.60 -0.38 3.54
CA ASP A 70 -5.19 -1.71 3.72
C ASP A 70 -4.52 -2.71 2.77
N TYR A 71 -4.20 -2.31 1.53
CA TYR A 71 -3.63 -3.22 0.52
C TYR A 71 -2.11 -3.46 0.69
N LEU A 72 -1.42 -2.65 1.49
CA LEU A 72 0.03 -2.77 1.69
C LEU A 72 0.44 -3.99 2.54
N HIS A 73 -0.51 -4.81 2.98
CA HIS A 73 -0.25 -6.08 3.67
C HIS A 73 0.22 -7.21 2.73
N THR A 74 0.03 -7.04 1.42
CA THR A 74 0.30 -8.08 0.41
C THR A 74 1.22 -7.54 -0.68
N SER A 75 2.17 -8.36 -1.13
CA SER A 75 3.06 -8.02 -2.25
C SER A 75 2.28 -7.59 -3.51
N ASP A 76 1.15 -8.24 -3.76
CA ASP A 76 0.25 -7.93 -4.88
C ASP A 76 -0.39 -6.54 -4.74
N GLY A 77 -0.88 -6.23 -3.53
CA GLY A 77 -1.41 -4.90 -3.21
C GLY A 77 -0.34 -3.81 -3.26
N ILE A 78 0.88 -4.09 -2.81
CA ILE A 78 2.01 -3.16 -2.92
C ILE A 78 2.32 -2.84 -4.40
N ASP A 79 2.34 -3.84 -5.29
CA ASP A 79 2.53 -3.64 -6.74
C ASP A 79 1.39 -2.81 -7.35
N LEU A 80 0.15 -3.12 -6.98
CA LEU A 80 -1.03 -2.37 -7.41
C LEU A 80 -0.93 -0.90 -7.01
N ILE A 81 -0.65 -0.62 -5.73
CA ILE A 81 -0.53 0.74 -5.19
C ILE A 81 0.64 1.48 -5.85
N SER A 82 1.79 0.82 -6.04
CA SER A 82 2.96 1.37 -6.74
C SER A 82 2.63 1.75 -8.20
N ARG A 83 1.94 0.88 -8.94
CA ARG A 83 1.48 1.17 -10.31
C ARG A 83 0.42 2.25 -10.36
N MET A 84 -0.46 2.30 -9.36
CA MET A 84 -1.46 3.35 -9.24
C MET A 84 -0.79 4.71 -9.02
N LEU A 85 0.22 4.78 -8.16
CA LEU A 85 1.01 5.98 -7.91
C LEU A 85 1.72 6.48 -9.18
N ALA A 86 2.32 5.55 -9.93
CA ALA A 86 2.90 5.85 -11.24
C ALA A 86 1.82 6.34 -12.23
N SER A 87 0.62 5.75 -12.24
CA SER A 87 -0.48 6.17 -13.13
C SER A 87 -1.05 7.55 -12.79
N LEU A 88 -1.05 7.95 -11.50
CA LEU A 88 -1.48 9.28 -11.07
C LEU A 88 -0.56 10.37 -11.62
N GLN A 89 0.73 10.09 -11.76
CA GLN A 89 1.69 11.02 -12.37
C GLN A 89 1.53 11.08 -13.89
N MET A 90 1.07 9.99 -14.49
CA MET A 90 0.74 9.89 -15.90
C MET A 90 -0.62 10.50 -16.25
N SER A 91 -1.33 11.13 -15.31
CA SER A 91 -2.59 11.85 -15.57
C SER A 91 -2.40 13.18 -16.32
N THR A 92 -1.44 13.21 -17.25
CA THR A 92 -1.27 14.23 -18.28
C THR A 92 -1.04 13.62 -19.67
N TYR A 93 -1.58 12.45 -19.94
CA TYR A 93 -1.71 11.97 -21.32
C TYR A 93 -3.17 11.62 -21.59
N TRP A 94 -3.76 12.45 -22.46
CA TRP A 94 -5.08 12.32 -23.05
C TRP A 94 -5.23 11.02 -23.85
#